data_AF-A0A2C2V6I4-F1
#
_entry.id   AF-A0A2C2V6I4-F1
#
_cell.length_a   1.000
_cell.length_b   1.000
_cell.length_c   1.000
_cell.angle_alpha   90.00
_cell.angle_beta   90.00
_cell.angle_gamma   90.00
#
_symmetry.space_group_name_H-M   'P 1'
#
loop_
_entity.id
_entity.type
_entity.pdbx_description
1 polymer ?
#
loop_
_entity_poly.entity_id
_entity_poly.type
_entity_poly.pdbx_seq_one_letter_code
_entity_poly.pdbx_strand_id
1 'polypeptide(L)'
;MELSMSQLLALEKITRYARNNRHEAKETINHILKMSNISDKIFENAVVKIKAHAKIGLHFHPDRPDSTMKCVAEALLEQGIYKSQFETFISNGSVSAYPGGERDLWEKRIFGGAYQLEGTTNNQRPKYGALNLMLHPDGPAPRFGSCYFLLSPKVSYRSTYTYLDSHQDPKEKGTNKEFDLILAALLEEAFLRDFAIGERNLTPASLINHLLVNLERPFTDPANKEPNRNLNHYIEAQVHGDISLKEDVEVLVADPSFKETYVGRILEQICHKYSIDLYWHRGFALMVDEVPSDFRGPSMPSLAKRIAQNNFIDAKIIGSAVRDLNRNPETWSDRGTYKEVLQELKLLWHVLVRYGKQNPTLK
;
A
#
# COMPACT_ATOMS: atom_id res chain seq x y z
N MET A 1 -2.63 13.74 17.82
CA MET A 1 -3.80 12.84 17.94
C MET A 1 -3.56 11.93 19.12
N GLU A 2 -4.55 11.82 20.01
CA GLU A 2 -4.52 10.90 21.14
C GLU A 2 -4.95 9.51 20.67
N LEU A 3 -4.22 8.46 21.08
CA LEU A 3 -4.52 7.08 20.70
C LEU A 3 -5.41 6.42 21.76
N SER A 4 -6.31 5.54 21.31
CA SER A 4 -7.11 4.73 22.24
C SER A 4 -6.23 3.74 23.02
N MET A 5 -6.77 3.20 24.12
CA MET A 5 -6.09 2.15 24.89
C MET A 5 -5.73 0.94 24.02
N SER A 6 -6.65 0.47 23.17
CA SER A 6 -6.42 -0.64 22.24
C SER A 6 -5.26 -0.38 21.27
N GLN A 7 -5.16 0.85 20.74
CA GLN A 7 -4.07 1.27 19.85
C GLN A 7 -2.72 1.36 20.57
N LEU A 8 -2.70 1.89 21.80
CA LEU A 8 -1.49 1.95 22.63
C LEU A 8 -1.00 0.54 22.98
N LEU A 9 -1.91 -0.37 23.34
CA LEU A 9 -1.57 -1.76 23.65
C LEU A 9 -1.02 -2.51 22.42
N ALA A 10 -1.60 -2.27 21.24
CA ALA A 10 -1.11 -2.85 19.99
C ALA A 10 0.32 -2.38 19.66
N LEU A 11 0.60 -1.07 19.78
CA LEU A 11 1.93 -0.49 19.58
C LEU A 11 2.95 -1.03 20.60
N GLU A 12 2.57 -1.12 21.88
CA GLU A 12 3.42 -1.63 22.94
C GLU A 12 3.72 -3.12 22.77
N LYS A 13 2.74 -3.92 22.32
CA LYS A 13 2.94 -5.34 22.00
C LYS A 13 4.05 -5.54 20.97
N ILE A 14 4.02 -4.80 19.87
CA ILE A 14 5.05 -4.88 18.83
C ILE A 14 6.37 -4.30 19.30
N THR A 15 6.35 -3.19 20.04
CA THR A 15 7.57 -2.56 20.60
C THR A 15 8.31 -3.54 21.53
N ARG A 16 7.59 -4.21 22.43
CA ARG A 16 8.18 -5.21 23.33
C ARG A 16 8.71 -6.41 22.58
N TYR A 17 7.96 -6.91 21.60
CA TYR A 17 8.42 -8.00 20.74
C TYR A 17 9.73 -7.63 20.03
N ALA A 18 9.80 -6.48 19.39
CA ALA A 18 10.98 -6.03 18.65
C ALA A 18 12.18 -5.83 19.59
N ARG A 19 11.97 -5.25 20.78
CA ARG A 19 13.02 -5.07 21.78
C ARG A 19 13.61 -6.39 22.26
N ASN A 20 12.78 -7.40 22.48
CA ASN A 20 13.22 -8.72 22.93
C ASN A 20 14.06 -9.47 21.88
N ASN A 21 13.83 -9.18 20.60
CA ASN A 21 14.55 -9.81 19.48
C ASN A 21 15.62 -8.91 18.86
N ARG A 22 15.92 -7.77 19.50
CA ARG A 22 16.83 -6.74 18.96
C ARG A 22 18.28 -7.21 18.84
N HIS A 23 18.71 -8.11 19.73
CA HIS A 23 20.10 -8.58 19.74
C HIS A 23 20.47 -9.24 18.42
N GLU A 24 19.67 -10.23 18.00
CA GLU A 24 19.86 -10.97 16.75
C GLU A 24 19.83 -10.03 15.54
N ALA A 25 18.88 -9.10 15.50
CA ALA A 25 18.80 -8.09 14.44
C ALA A 25 20.08 -7.25 14.34
N LYS A 26 20.64 -6.83 15.49
CA LYS A 26 21.89 -6.05 15.53
C LYS A 26 23.09 -6.87 15.08
N GLU A 27 23.15 -8.15 15.41
CA GLU A 27 24.22 -9.04 14.92
C GLU A 27 24.21 -9.14 13.40
N THR A 28 23.02 -9.36 12.81
CA THR A 28 22.85 -9.37 11.35
C THR A 28 23.26 -8.05 10.71
N ILE A 29 22.78 -6.92 11.25
CA ILE A 29 23.14 -5.58 10.77
C ILE A 29 24.66 -5.39 10.82
N ASN A 30 25.28 -5.61 11.98
CA ASN A 30 26.72 -5.39 12.17
C ASN A 30 27.56 -6.27 11.23
N HIS A 31 27.15 -7.52 11.02
CA HIS A 31 27.79 -8.41 10.07
C HIS A 31 27.76 -7.84 8.65
N ILE A 32 26.57 -7.45 8.17
CA ILE A 32 26.38 -6.92 6.81
C ILE A 32 27.13 -5.59 6.62
N LEU A 33 27.07 -4.69 7.60
CA LEU A 33 27.79 -3.40 7.56
C LEU A 33 29.29 -3.63 7.41
N LYS A 34 29.87 -4.55 8.19
CA LYS A 34 31.29 -4.91 8.10
C LYS A 34 31.65 -5.51 6.74
N MET A 35 30.86 -6.47 6.25
CA MET A 35 31.08 -7.13 4.96
C MET A 35 30.94 -6.16 3.78
N SER A 36 30.12 -5.11 3.93
CA SER A 36 29.85 -4.11 2.89
C SER A 36 30.70 -2.84 3.03
N ASN A 37 31.64 -2.79 3.99
CA ASN A 37 32.47 -1.63 4.29
C ASN A 37 31.66 -0.34 4.57
N ILE A 38 30.56 -0.47 5.33
CA ILE A 38 29.71 0.64 5.76
C ILE A 38 29.97 0.89 7.24
N SER A 39 30.31 2.13 7.61
CA SER A 39 30.53 2.47 9.02
C SER A 39 29.22 2.65 9.79
N ASP A 40 29.26 2.35 11.09
CA ASP A 40 28.10 2.50 11.99
C ASP A 40 27.52 3.92 11.92
N LYS A 41 28.38 4.95 11.86
CA LYS A 41 27.95 6.36 11.74
C LYS A 41 27.14 6.63 10.48
N ILE A 42 27.53 6.05 9.34
CA ILE A 42 26.80 6.21 8.07
C ILE A 42 25.44 5.52 8.17
N PHE A 43 25.41 4.32 8.73
CA PHE A 43 24.17 3.58 8.96
C PHE A 43 23.22 4.32 9.91
N GLU A 44 23.70 4.79 11.06
CA GLU A 44 22.92 5.56 12.02
C GLU A 44 22.32 6.82 11.39
N ASN A 45 23.08 7.54 10.56
CA ASN A 45 22.56 8.68 9.81
C ASN A 45 21.45 8.28 8.84
N ALA A 46 21.57 7.14 8.15
CA ALA A 46 20.51 6.63 7.27
C ALA A 46 19.24 6.29 8.07
N VAL A 47 19.39 5.71 9.26
CA VAL A 47 18.26 5.44 10.17
C VAL A 47 17.60 6.75 10.62
N VAL A 48 18.37 7.80 10.92
CA VAL A 48 17.83 9.13 11.21
C VAL A 48 17.03 9.67 10.03
N LYS A 49 17.53 9.53 8.79
CA LYS A 49 16.79 9.95 7.59
C LYS A 49 15.48 9.20 7.42
N ILE A 50 15.46 7.88 7.64
CA ILE A 50 14.22 7.09 7.63
C ILE A 50 13.23 7.64 8.65
N LYS A 51 13.64 7.77 9.92
CA LYS A 51 12.74 8.18 11.01
C LYS A 51 12.22 9.61 10.86
N ALA A 52 12.96 10.49 10.18
CA ALA A 52 12.57 11.88 9.99
C ALA A 52 11.74 12.11 8.74
N HIS A 53 11.97 11.35 7.65
CA HIS A 53 11.45 11.69 6.33
C HIS A 53 10.67 10.59 5.62
N ALA A 54 10.81 9.32 6.02
CA ALA A 54 10.09 8.25 5.36
C ALA A 54 8.57 8.41 5.56
N LYS A 55 7.84 8.36 4.45
CA LYS A 55 6.38 8.50 4.41
C LYS A 55 5.73 7.13 4.27
N ILE A 56 4.51 6.99 4.77
CA ILE A 56 3.68 5.81 4.53
C ILE A 56 2.75 6.10 3.34
N GLY A 57 2.69 5.17 2.39
CA GLY A 57 1.77 5.18 1.26
C GLY A 57 0.50 4.39 1.56
N LEU A 58 -0.67 4.99 1.36
CA LEU A 58 -1.97 4.31 1.43
C LEU A 58 -2.54 4.14 0.02
N HIS A 59 -2.51 2.92 -0.51
CA HIS A 59 -3.05 2.62 -1.83
C HIS A 59 -4.56 2.33 -1.77
N PHE A 60 -5.30 2.89 -2.72
CA PHE A 60 -6.72 2.67 -2.87
C PHE A 60 -7.17 2.79 -4.34
N HIS A 61 -8.37 2.28 -4.63
CA HIS A 61 -9.05 2.52 -5.89
C HIS A 61 -10.17 3.53 -5.63
N PRO A 62 -10.12 4.73 -6.24
CA PRO A 62 -11.02 5.84 -5.90
C PRO A 62 -12.48 5.58 -6.29
N ASP A 63 -12.71 4.63 -7.18
CA ASP A 63 -13.99 4.38 -7.83
C ASP A 63 -14.71 3.12 -7.34
N ARG A 64 -14.15 2.43 -6.35
CA ARG A 64 -14.80 1.27 -5.71
C ARG A 64 -16.05 1.72 -4.95
N PRO A 65 -17.20 1.09 -5.18
CA PRO A 65 -18.43 1.44 -4.47
C PRO A 65 -18.45 0.84 -3.06
N ASP A 66 -19.08 1.54 -2.13
CA ASP A 66 -19.59 0.96 -0.89
C ASP A 66 -20.98 0.32 -1.09
N SER A 67 -21.58 -0.17 -0.02
CA SER A 67 -22.92 -0.79 -0.05
C SER A 67 -24.04 0.16 -0.47
N THR A 68 -23.81 1.47 -0.45
CA THR A 68 -24.75 2.52 -0.91
C THR A 68 -24.47 2.96 -2.35
N MET A 69 -23.56 2.29 -3.05
CA MET A 69 -23.05 2.64 -4.39
C MET A 69 -22.28 3.95 -4.49
N LYS A 70 -21.95 4.56 -3.34
CA LYS A 70 -21.06 5.72 -3.27
C LYS A 70 -19.62 5.25 -3.40
N CYS A 71 -18.82 5.92 -4.22
CA CYS A 71 -17.44 5.51 -4.41
C CYS A 71 -16.51 6.04 -3.30
N VAL A 72 -15.36 5.38 -3.15
CA VAL A 72 -14.32 5.76 -2.17
C VAL A 72 -13.96 7.25 -2.25
N ALA A 73 -13.81 7.82 -3.44
CA ALA A 73 -13.50 9.24 -3.61
C ALA A 73 -14.60 10.15 -3.05
N GLU A 74 -15.88 9.83 -3.29
CA GLU A 74 -16.99 10.62 -2.74
C GLU A 74 -17.02 10.54 -1.20
N ALA A 75 -16.78 9.35 -0.64
CA ALA A 75 -16.72 9.17 0.81
C ALA A 75 -15.56 9.97 1.43
N LEU A 76 -14.38 9.95 0.80
CA LEU A 76 -13.21 10.71 1.24
C LEU A 76 -13.45 12.22 1.17
N LEU A 77 -14.08 12.72 0.09
CA LEU A 77 -14.40 14.14 -0.05
C LEU A 77 -15.36 14.62 1.04
N GLU A 78 -16.37 13.82 1.38
CA GLU A 78 -17.36 14.19 2.39
C GLU A 78 -16.77 14.11 3.80
N GLN A 79 -16.14 12.99 4.13
CA GLN A 79 -15.80 12.62 5.50
C GLN A 79 -14.42 13.12 5.93
N GLY A 80 -13.47 13.29 5.00
CA GLY A 80 -12.11 13.73 5.30
C GLY A 80 -11.30 12.75 6.16
N ILE A 81 -11.74 11.49 6.28
CA ILE A 81 -11.09 10.47 7.10
C ILE A 81 -10.87 9.21 6.23
N TYR A 82 -9.66 8.66 6.25
CA TYR A 82 -9.35 7.39 5.62
C TYR A 82 -9.74 6.23 6.56
N LYS A 83 -10.67 5.39 6.09
CA LYS A 83 -11.28 4.32 6.89
C LYS A 83 -10.71 2.94 6.55
N SER A 84 -10.73 2.07 7.55
CA SER A 84 -10.30 0.69 7.40
C SER A 84 -11.35 -0.18 6.70
N GLN A 85 -10.96 -1.41 6.35
CA GLN A 85 -11.87 -2.42 5.83
C GLN A 85 -12.97 -2.80 6.83
N PHE A 86 -12.70 -2.75 8.14
CA PHE A 86 -13.70 -3.03 9.19
C PHE A 86 -14.83 -2.00 9.25
N GLU A 87 -14.62 -0.83 8.64
CA GLU A 87 -15.59 0.26 8.58
C GLU A 87 -16.27 0.34 7.21
N THR A 88 -15.53 0.07 6.13
CA THR A 88 -16.00 0.25 4.74
C THR A 88 -16.53 -1.02 4.10
N PHE A 89 -16.09 -2.19 4.57
CA PHE A 89 -16.27 -3.49 3.91
C PHE A 89 -15.65 -3.58 2.50
N ILE A 90 -14.89 -2.56 2.08
CA ILE A 90 -14.17 -2.53 0.81
C ILE A 90 -12.76 -3.10 1.04
N SER A 91 -12.31 -3.99 0.16
CA SER A 91 -10.99 -4.61 0.25
C SER A 91 -10.34 -4.77 -1.13
N ASN A 92 -9.05 -4.50 -1.18
CA ASN A 92 -8.17 -4.89 -2.29
C ASN A 92 -7.36 -6.16 -1.95
N GLY A 93 -7.70 -6.82 -0.83
CA GLY A 93 -7.17 -8.09 -0.36
C GLY A 93 -8.27 -9.15 -0.30
N SER A 94 -8.41 -9.84 0.84
CA SER A 94 -9.56 -10.70 1.15
C SER A 94 -10.62 -9.91 1.93
N VAL A 95 -11.91 -10.20 1.73
CA VAL A 95 -13.02 -9.61 2.51
C VAL A 95 -13.28 -10.44 3.78
N SER A 96 -12.35 -10.36 4.74
CA SER A 96 -12.40 -11.16 5.99
C SER A 96 -12.34 -10.32 7.27
N ALA A 97 -12.60 -9.01 7.16
CA ALA A 97 -12.57 -8.03 8.26
C ALA A 97 -13.90 -7.97 9.02
N TYR A 98 -14.21 -9.03 9.78
CA TYR A 98 -15.33 -9.11 10.70
C TYR A 98 -14.93 -9.95 11.92
N PRO A 99 -15.61 -9.84 13.08
CA PRO A 99 -15.28 -10.63 14.26
C PRO A 99 -15.20 -12.12 13.97
N GLY A 100 -14.07 -12.76 14.29
CA GLY A 100 -13.79 -14.17 13.98
C GLY A 100 -13.40 -14.50 12.54
N GLY A 101 -13.40 -13.52 11.62
CA GLY A 101 -12.87 -13.68 10.26
C GLY A 101 -11.35 -13.72 10.23
N GLU A 102 -10.75 -14.20 9.12
CA GLU A 102 -9.30 -14.34 8.97
C GLU A 102 -8.53 -13.08 9.38
N ARG A 103 -9.01 -11.89 9.00
CA ARG A 103 -8.35 -10.63 9.35
C ARG A 103 -8.41 -10.32 10.84
N ASP A 104 -9.54 -10.59 11.47
CA ASP A 104 -9.66 -10.43 12.91
C ASP A 104 -8.73 -11.38 13.66
N LEU A 105 -8.65 -12.64 13.21
CA LEU A 105 -7.81 -13.66 13.84
C LEU A 105 -6.32 -13.38 13.72
N TRP A 106 -5.83 -12.94 12.57
CA TRP A 106 -4.41 -12.62 12.45
C TRP A 106 -4.05 -11.29 13.11
N GLU A 107 -4.95 -10.28 13.08
CA GLU A 107 -4.76 -9.05 13.87
C GLU A 107 -4.71 -9.36 15.38
N LYS A 108 -5.54 -10.31 15.85
CA LYS A 108 -5.49 -10.82 17.23
C LYS A 108 -4.12 -11.42 17.56
N ARG A 109 -3.53 -12.21 16.67
CA ARG A 109 -2.19 -12.81 16.87
C ARG A 109 -1.10 -11.74 16.97
N ILE A 110 -1.00 -10.89 15.94
CA ILE A 110 0.09 -9.92 15.83
C ILE A 110 0.03 -8.83 16.91
N PHE A 111 -1.16 -8.33 17.22
CA PHE A 111 -1.37 -7.27 18.22
C PHE A 111 -1.72 -7.81 19.61
N GLY A 112 -1.63 -9.13 19.83
CA GLY A 112 -1.84 -9.74 21.14
C GLY A 112 -3.24 -9.53 21.71
N GLY A 113 -4.27 -9.50 20.86
CA GLY A 113 -5.66 -9.33 21.28
C GLY A 113 -6.07 -7.90 21.59
N ALA A 114 -5.21 -6.90 21.36
CA ALA A 114 -5.47 -5.51 21.75
C ALA A 114 -6.78 -4.94 21.15
N TYR A 115 -7.17 -5.42 19.97
CA TYR A 115 -8.39 -4.99 19.28
C TYR A 115 -9.62 -5.87 19.54
N GLN A 116 -9.45 -6.92 20.33
CA GLN A 116 -10.51 -7.84 20.75
C GLN A 116 -10.91 -7.58 22.21
N LEU A 117 -10.35 -6.55 22.84
CA LEU A 117 -10.76 -6.10 24.17
C LEU A 117 -12.19 -5.58 24.12
N GLU A 118 -12.93 -5.85 25.19
CA GLU A 118 -14.29 -5.33 25.38
C GLU A 118 -14.30 -3.79 25.26
N GLY A 119 -15.28 -3.24 24.55
CA GLY A 119 -15.38 -1.81 24.28
C GLY A 119 -14.53 -1.28 23.11
N THR A 120 -13.70 -2.13 22.48
CA THR A 120 -12.96 -1.74 21.26
C THR A 120 -13.89 -1.71 20.05
N THR A 121 -13.88 -0.60 19.30
CA THR A 121 -14.71 -0.40 18.10
C THR A 121 -13.90 -0.54 16.81
N ASN A 122 -14.59 -0.87 15.70
CA ASN A 122 -13.97 -1.11 14.39
C ASN A 122 -13.15 0.06 13.84
N ASN A 123 -13.49 1.31 14.15
CA ASN A 123 -12.70 2.48 13.76
C ASN A 123 -11.34 2.57 14.45
N GLN A 124 -11.17 1.88 15.59
CA GLN A 124 -9.89 1.85 16.32
C GLN A 124 -8.88 0.90 15.67
N ARG A 125 -9.33 -0.01 14.80
CA ARG A 125 -8.48 -0.98 14.08
C ARG A 125 -7.46 -0.26 13.19
N PRO A 126 -6.31 -0.88 12.89
CA PRO A 126 -5.26 -0.20 12.16
C PRO A 126 -5.62 -0.05 10.69
N LYS A 127 -5.12 1.03 10.09
CA LYS A 127 -5.21 1.28 8.64
C LYS A 127 -3.89 0.84 8.00
N TYR A 128 -3.98 0.19 6.84
CA TYR A 128 -2.85 -0.51 6.24
C TYR A 128 -2.30 0.26 5.05
N GLY A 129 -0.98 0.34 4.98
CA GLY A 129 -0.22 0.92 3.90
C GLY A 129 1.16 0.28 3.79
N ALA A 130 2.08 0.95 3.13
CA ALA A 130 3.47 0.51 3.03
C ALA A 130 4.44 1.68 3.17
N LEU A 131 5.61 1.44 3.75
CA LEU A 131 6.65 2.46 3.93
C LEU A 131 7.31 2.78 2.58
N ASN A 132 7.30 4.05 2.19
CA ASN A 132 7.81 4.53 0.90
C ASN A 132 9.31 4.85 0.97
N LEU A 133 10.15 3.83 1.11
CA LEU A 133 11.61 4.01 1.16
C LEU A 133 12.25 4.20 -0.22
N MET A 134 11.79 3.47 -1.24
CA MET A 134 12.38 3.53 -2.58
C MET A 134 11.84 4.65 -3.46
N LEU A 135 10.78 5.33 -3.03
CA LEU A 135 10.19 6.47 -3.74
C LEU A 135 9.75 6.11 -5.16
N HIS A 136 9.28 4.88 -5.37
CA HIS A 136 8.77 4.40 -6.64
C HIS A 136 7.58 5.28 -7.10
N PRO A 137 7.49 5.63 -8.39
CA PRO A 137 6.46 6.55 -8.89
C PRO A 137 5.05 5.93 -8.91
N ASP A 138 4.96 4.61 -8.86
CA ASP A 138 3.74 3.83 -8.66
C ASP A 138 3.47 3.53 -7.18
N GLY A 139 4.17 4.18 -6.26
CA GLY A 139 4.00 4.04 -4.82
C GLY A 139 4.61 2.75 -4.24
N PRO A 140 4.60 2.59 -2.90
CA PRO A 140 5.28 1.47 -2.24
C PRO A 140 4.55 0.12 -2.35
N ALA A 141 3.27 0.11 -2.71
CA ALA A 141 2.49 -1.14 -2.82
C ALA A 141 1.35 -1.04 -3.87
N PRO A 142 1.69 -0.84 -5.16
CA PRO A 142 0.71 -0.58 -6.24
C PRO A 142 -0.34 -1.69 -6.42
N ARG A 143 -0.06 -2.91 -5.96
CA ARG A 143 -1.05 -4.01 -6.02
C ARG A 143 -2.37 -3.69 -5.32
N PHE A 144 -2.38 -2.76 -4.38
CA PHE A 144 -3.56 -2.44 -3.57
C PHE A 144 -4.35 -1.23 -4.06
N GLY A 145 -3.95 -0.58 -5.15
CA GLY A 145 -4.70 0.57 -5.62
C GLY A 145 -4.01 1.34 -6.73
N SER A 146 -4.84 1.89 -7.62
CA SER A 146 -4.43 2.75 -8.73
C SER A 146 -4.08 4.17 -8.28
N CYS A 147 -4.53 4.58 -7.10
CA CYS A 147 -4.15 5.86 -6.50
C CYS A 147 -3.52 5.61 -5.14
N TYR A 148 -2.72 6.57 -4.66
CA TYR A 148 -2.19 6.49 -3.30
C TYR A 148 -2.04 7.86 -2.65
N PHE A 149 -2.25 7.89 -1.33
CA PHE A 149 -1.86 9.02 -0.50
C PHE A 149 -0.45 8.80 0.03
N LEU A 150 0.35 9.85 0.12
CA LEU A 150 1.55 9.89 0.97
C LEU A 150 1.23 10.67 2.24
N LEU A 151 1.41 9.99 3.37
CA LEU A 151 1.19 10.56 4.67
C LEU A 151 2.39 11.37 5.15
N SER A 152 2.13 12.33 6.02
CA SER A 152 3.15 13.07 6.74
C SER A 152 4.04 12.11 7.57
N PRO A 153 5.38 12.32 7.63
CA PRO A 153 6.28 11.45 8.40
C PRO A 153 5.89 11.28 9.87
N LYS A 154 5.16 12.24 10.46
CA LYS A 154 4.66 12.15 11.84
C LYS A 154 3.74 10.94 12.09
N VAL A 155 3.09 10.41 11.05
CA VAL A 155 2.24 9.21 11.17
C VAL A 155 3.06 7.97 11.52
N SER A 156 4.35 7.95 11.15
CA SER A 156 5.27 6.86 11.46
C SER A 156 5.43 6.62 12.96
N TYR A 157 5.27 7.63 13.82
CA TYR A 157 5.37 7.49 15.28
C TYR A 157 4.26 6.65 15.93
N ARG A 158 3.12 6.54 15.25
CA ARG A 158 1.96 5.74 15.67
C ARG A 158 1.74 4.54 14.75
N SER A 159 2.80 4.05 14.13
CA SER A 159 2.74 2.93 13.19
C SER A 159 3.60 1.75 13.65
N THR A 160 3.11 0.56 13.38
CA THR A 160 3.88 -0.69 13.42
C THR A 160 4.24 -1.10 12.00
N TYR A 161 5.24 -1.97 11.87
CA TYR A 161 5.75 -2.40 10.58
C TYR A 161 6.00 -3.90 10.60
N THR A 162 5.81 -4.51 9.43
CA THR A 162 6.28 -5.87 9.12
C THR A 162 7.07 -5.84 7.83
N TYR A 163 8.14 -6.63 7.74
CA TYR A 163 8.80 -6.88 6.46
C TYR A 163 7.92 -7.88 5.70
N LEU A 164 7.36 -7.46 4.57
CA LEU A 164 6.28 -8.15 3.85
C LEU A 164 4.95 -8.18 4.62
N ASP A 165 4.03 -9.04 4.16
CA ASP A 165 2.63 -9.11 4.59
C ASP A 165 2.44 -9.58 6.04
N SER A 166 1.77 -8.79 6.88
CA SER A 166 1.52 -9.14 8.28
C SER A 166 0.62 -10.36 8.48
N HIS A 167 -0.20 -10.74 7.49
CA HIS A 167 -1.07 -11.92 7.60
C HIS A 167 -0.27 -13.22 7.72
N GLN A 168 0.98 -13.23 7.25
CA GLN A 168 1.93 -14.35 7.37
C GLN A 168 2.60 -14.40 8.75
N ASP A 169 2.34 -13.41 9.60
CA ASP A 169 2.93 -13.27 10.93
C ASP A 169 4.49 -13.29 10.91
N PRO A 170 5.15 -12.53 10.02
CA PRO A 170 6.61 -12.61 9.81
C PRO A 170 7.37 -12.28 11.10
N LYS A 171 8.58 -12.83 11.29
CA LYS A 171 9.38 -12.54 12.48
C LYS A 171 9.82 -11.07 12.51
N GLU A 172 10.01 -10.47 11.35
CA GLU A 172 10.55 -9.14 11.16
C GLU A 172 9.44 -8.11 11.37
N LYS A 173 9.21 -7.74 12.64
CA LYS A 173 8.21 -6.76 13.06
C LYS A 173 8.82 -5.67 13.92
N GLY A 174 8.35 -4.43 13.77
CA GLY A 174 8.91 -3.30 14.51
C GLY A 174 7.98 -2.12 14.66
N THR A 175 8.47 -1.11 15.38
CA THR A 175 7.86 0.23 15.45
C THR A 175 8.89 1.27 15.07
N ASN A 176 8.49 2.53 14.93
CA ASN A 176 9.47 3.60 14.68
C ASN A 176 10.54 3.70 15.80
N LYS A 177 10.21 3.26 17.03
CA LYS A 177 11.15 3.23 18.17
C LYS A 177 12.12 2.04 18.07
N GLU A 178 11.59 0.86 17.77
CA GLU A 178 12.34 -0.41 17.70
C GLU A 178 12.24 -0.95 16.26
N PHE A 179 13.12 -0.47 15.38
CA PHE A 179 13.04 -0.70 13.93
C PHE A 179 14.12 -1.68 13.40
N ASP A 180 15.02 -2.14 14.27
CA ASP A 180 16.20 -2.92 13.91
C ASP A 180 15.85 -4.22 13.17
N LEU A 181 14.77 -4.92 13.54
CA LEU A 181 14.33 -6.14 12.84
C LEU A 181 13.96 -5.87 11.37
N ILE A 182 13.31 -4.72 11.09
CA ILE A 182 12.95 -4.34 9.73
C ILE A 182 14.19 -3.99 8.92
N LEU A 183 15.15 -3.28 9.54
CA LEU A 183 16.41 -2.92 8.90
C LEU A 183 17.30 -4.13 8.64
N ALA A 184 17.36 -5.09 9.57
CA ALA A 184 18.08 -6.34 9.40
C ALA A 184 17.53 -7.11 8.20
N ALA A 185 16.21 -7.27 8.10
CA ALA A 185 15.54 -7.92 6.97
C ALA A 185 15.84 -7.25 5.63
N LEU A 186 15.73 -5.91 5.60
CA LEU A 186 15.99 -5.11 4.41
C LEU A 186 17.44 -5.22 3.94
N LEU A 187 18.39 -5.12 4.88
CA LEU A 187 19.82 -5.24 4.59
C LEU A 187 20.18 -6.67 4.18
N GLU A 188 19.59 -7.68 4.80
CA GLU A 188 19.85 -9.08 4.49
C GLU A 188 19.40 -9.44 3.08
N GLU A 189 18.21 -9.00 2.65
CA GLU A 189 17.78 -9.18 1.26
C GLU A 189 18.71 -8.46 0.28
N ALA A 190 19.05 -7.20 0.56
CA ALA A 190 19.96 -6.43 -0.28
C ALA A 190 21.36 -7.10 -0.36
N PHE A 191 21.85 -7.66 0.73
CA PHE A 191 23.16 -8.31 0.79
C PHE A 191 23.20 -9.67 0.10
N LEU A 192 22.16 -10.49 0.27
CA LEU A 192 22.15 -11.86 -0.25
C LEU A 192 21.68 -11.96 -1.70
N ARG A 193 20.90 -10.99 -2.18
CA ARG A 193 20.19 -11.09 -3.47
C ARG A 193 20.42 -9.91 -4.41
N ASP A 194 21.15 -8.88 -3.97
CA ASP A 194 21.21 -7.58 -4.65
C ASP A 194 19.79 -7.07 -5.00
N PHE A 195 18.85 -7.29 -4.10
CA PHE A 195 17.44 -6.98 -4.28
C PHE A 195 16.77 -6.75 -2.94
N ALA A 196 15.96 -5.70 -2.81
CA ALA A 196 15.08 -5.54 -1.66
C ALA A 196 13.87 -4.66 -2.04
N ILE A 197 12.71 -4.96 -1.44
CA ILE A 197 11.47 -4.17 -1.56
C ILE A 197 11.11 -3.71 -2.99
N GLY A 198 11.36 -4.59 -3.98
CA GLY A 198 11.04 -4.33 -5.39
C GLY A 198 12.17 -3.74 -6.22
N GLU A 199 13.26 -3.31 -5.60
CA GLU A 199 14.42 -2.73 -6.29
C GLU A 199 15.46 -3.80 -6.64
N ARG A 200 15.91 -3.81 -7.90
CA ARG A 200 16.94 -4.74 -8.40
C ARG A 200 18.31 -4.07 -8.39
N ASN A 201 19.36 -4.89 -8.33
CA ASN A 201 20.76 -4.43 -8.26
C ASN A 201 21.00 -3.51 -7.06
N LEU A 202 20.30 -3.80 -5.95
CA LEU A 202 20.33 -3.02 -4.73
C LEU A 202 21.22 -3.70 -3.70
N THR A 203 22.49 -3.30 -3.67
CA THR A 203 23.45 -3.68 -2.61
C THR A 203 23.19 -2.88 -1.32
N PRO A 204 23.70 -3.33 -0.15
CA PRO A 204 23.61 -2.56 1.09
C PRO A 204 24.20 -1.14 0.96
N ALA A 205 25.33 -0.99 0.27
CA ALA A 205 25.96 0.32 0.07
C ALA A 205 25.08 1.26 -0.76
N SER A 206 24.51 0.76 -1.87
CA SER A 206 23.60 1.56 -2.70
C SER A 206 22.30 1.90 -1.98
N LEU A 207 21.77 0.98 -1.16
CA LEU A 207 20.59 1.24 -0.33
C LEU A 207 20.86 2.37 0.68
N ILE A 208 21.95 2.27 1.44
CA ILE A 208 22.31 3.28 2.43
C ILE A 208 22.54 4.65 1.78
N ASN A 209 23.23 4.68 0.63
CA ASN A 209 23.40 5.91 -0.14
C ASN A 209 22.06 6.50 -0.61
N HIS A 210 21.14 5.67 -1.12
CA HIS A 210 19.79 6.10 -1.52
C HIS A 210 19.03 6.73 -0.34
N LEU A 211 19.05 6.08 0.83
CA LEU A 211 18.35 6.56 2.03
C LEU A 211 18.90 7.92 2.50
N LEU A 212 20.22 8.10 2.43
CA LEU A 212 20.88 9.35 2.83
C LEU A 212 20.59 10.51 1.88
N VAL A 213 20.58 10.23 0.57
CA VAL A 213 20.55 11.26 -0.46
C VAL A 213 19.13 11.65 -0.89
N ASN A 214 18.19 10.69 -0.88
CA ASN A 214 16.90 10.88 -1.56
C ASN A 214 15.72 11.10 -0.60
N LEU A 215 15.74 10.58 0.63
CA LEU A 215 14.57 10.66 1.52
C LEU A 215 14.21 12.08 1.96
N GLU A 216 15.20 12.97 2.10
CA GLU A 216 14.95 14.37 2.47
C GLU A 216 14.55 15.26 1.29
N ARG A 217 14.66 14.75 0.05
CA ARG A 217 14.37 15.54 -1.14
C ARG A 217 12.86 15.81 -1.23
N PRO A 218 12.47 16.98 -1.79
CA PRO A 218 11.07 17.23 -2.12
C PRO A 218 10.49 16.11 -3.00
N PHE A 219 9.18 15.89 -2.86
CA PHE A 219 8.47 14.99 -3.75
C PHE A 219 8.61 15.48 -5.19
N THR A 220 8.84 14.55 -6.11
CA THR A 220 9.09 14.86 -7.53
C THR A 220 8.00 14.25 -8.38
N ASP A 221 7.54 15.00 -9.38
CA ASP A 221 6.45 14.60 -10.26
C ASP A 221 6.69 13.19 -10.88
N PRO A 222 5.79 12.22 -10.65
CA PRO A 222 5.91 10.86 -11.18
C PRO A 222 5.44 10.72 -12.64
N ALA A 223 4.87 11.75 -13.27
CA ALA A 223 4.20 11.64 -14.57
C ALA A 223 5.06 10.99 -15.68
N ASN A 224 6.36 11.28 -15.71
CA ASN A 224 7.29 10.79 -16.74
C ASN A 224 8.21 9.66 -16.25
N LYS A 225 8.03 9.17 -15.02
CA LYS A 225 8.89 8.12 -14.46
C LYS A 225 8.33 6.74 -14.77
N GLU A 226 9.23 5.80 -15.04
CA GLU A 226 8.85 4.39 -15.24
C GLU A 226 8.39 3.78 -13.90
N PRO A 227 7.24 3.08 -13.86
CA PRO A 227 6.80 2.37 -12.66
C PRO A 227 7.76 1.22 -12.33
N ASN A 228 7.95 0.94 -11.04
CA ASN A 228 8.77 -0.19 -10.61
C ASN A 228 8.03 -1.53 -10.81
N ARG A 229 6.69 -1.51 -10.81
CA ARG A 229 5.83 -2.69 -11.06
C ARG A 229 6.02 -3.77 -9.99
N ASN A 230 6.37 -3.35 -8.78
CA ASN A 230 6.54 -4.23 -7.63
C ASN A 230 5.18 -4.58 -7.03
N LEU A 231 4.85 -5.86 -7.08
CA LEU A 231 3.62 -6.34 -6.47
C LEU A 231 3.85 -6.77 -5.02
N ASN A 232 4.87 -7.57 -4.74
CA ASN A 232 4.86 -8.40 -3.53
C ASN A 232 5.91 -8.03 -2.47
N HIS A 233 6.82 -7.07 -2.72
CA HIS A 233 7.95 -6.81 -1.83
C HIS A 233 7.86 -5.42 -1.23
N TYR A 234 7.37 -5.30 0.00
CA TYR A 234 7.22 -4.01 0.68
C TYR A 234 7.42 -4.17 2.17
N ILE A 235 7.68 -3.07 2.85
CA ILE A 235 7.54 -2.98 4.30
C ILE A 235 6.11 -2.53 4.55
N GLU A 236 5.27 -3.44 5.02
CA GLU A 236 3.88 -3.11 5.35
C GLU A 236 3.86 -2.24 6.61
N ALA A 237 3.00 -1.24 6.62
CA ALA A 237 2.81 -0.32 7.71
C ALA A 237 1.37 -0.42 8.22
N GLN A 238 1.20 -0.63 9.52
CA GLN A 238 -0.10 -0.61 10.18
C GLN A 238 -0.20 0.64 11.04
N VAL A 239 -0.99 1.60 10.58
CA VAL A 239 -1.18 2.92 11.20
C VAL A 239 -2.26 2.83 12.27
N HIS A 240 -1.90 3.18 13.50
CA HIS A 240 -2.79 3.21 14.67
C HIS A 240 -3.37 4.61 14.85
N GLY A 241 -4.67 4.72 15.11
CA GLY A 241 -5.39 6.00 15.15
C GLY A 241 -6.08 6.33 13.83
N ASP A 242 -6.79 7.46 13.79
CA ASP A 242 -7.44 7.94 12.57
C ASP A 242 -6.44 8.56 11.60
N ILE A 243 -6.79 8.60 10.32
CA ILE A 243 -6.01 9.30 9.30
C ILE A 243 -6.90 10.40 8.76
N SER A 244 -6.60 11.62 9.19
CA SER A 244 -7.29 12.82 8.71
C SER A 244 -6.65 13.28 7.41
N LEU A 245 -7.46 13.46 6.35
CA LEU A 245 -6.97 13.99 5.08
C LEU A 245 -6.38 15.39 5.24
N LYS A 246 -6.92 16.18 6.17
CA LYS A 246 -6.42 17.54 6.43
C LYS A 246 -5.08 17.55 7.17
N GLU A 247 -4.91 16.65 8.13
CA GLU A 247 -3.79 16.73 9.08
C GLU A 247 -2.66 15.77 8.73
N ASP A 248 -2.97 14.62 8.13
CA ASP A 248 -2.03 13.51 7.97
C ASP A 248 -1.62 13.27 6.52
N VAL A 249 -2.34 13.79 5.52
CA VAL A 249 -2.06 13.56 4.09
C VAL A 249 -1.38 14.79 3.49
N GLU A 250 -0.25 14.58 2.80
CA GLU A 250 0.49 15.65 2.13
C GLU A 250 0.33 15.59 0.61
N VAL A 251 0.28 14.38 0.05
CA VAL A 251 0.24 14.17 -1.41
C VAL A 251 -0.82 13.13 -1.77
N LEU A 252 -1.55 13.37 -2.85
CA LEU A 252 -2.33 12.39 -3.60
C LEU A 252 -1.68 12.16 -4.96
N VAL A 253 -1.36 10.92 -5.28
CA VAL A 253 -0.95 10.51 -6.63
C VAL A 253 -2.06 9.66 -7.23
N ALA A 254 -2.57 10.06 -8.39
CA ALA A 254 -3.71 9.44 -9.04
C ALA A 254 -3.36 8.83 -10.41
N ASP A 255 -4.13 7.81 -10.81
CA ASP A 255 -4.01 7.21 -12.15
C ASP A 255 -4.66 8.12 -13.21
N PRO A 256 -3.96 8.44 -14.31
CA PRO A 256 -4.44 9.40 -15.30
C PRO A 256 -5.69 8.94 -16.08
N SER A 257 -6.09 7.66 -16.01
CA SER A 257 -7.38 7.20 -16.57
C SER A 257 -8.60 7.83 -15.89
N PHE A 258 -8.42 8.48 -14.73
CA PHE A 258 -9.46 9.24 -14.06
C PHE A 258 -9.51 10.72 -14.48
N LYS A 259 -8.54 11.24 -15.23
CA LYS A 259 -8.59 12.63 -15.74
C LYS A 259 -9.87 12.87 -16.55
N GLU A 260 -10.46 14.05 -16.37
CA GLU A 260 -11.72 14.47 -17.03
C GLU A 260 -12.95 13.60 -16.73
N THR A 261 -12.83 12.62 -15.81
CA THR A 261 -13.96 11.83 -15.33
C THR A 261 -14.64 12.45 -14.11
N TYR A 262 -15.83 11.97 -13.75
CA TYR A 262 -16.50 12.35 -12.50
C TYR A 262 -15.61 12.07 -11.26
N VAL A 263 -14.97 10.90 -11.22
CA VAL A 263 -14.07 10.52 -10.11
C VAL A 263 -12.84 11.44 -10.07
N GLY A 264 -12.25 11.76 -11.23
CA GLY A 264 -11.13 12.71 -11.31
C GLY A 264 -11.44 14.07 -10.73
N ARG A 265 -12.62 14.63 -11.06
CA ARG A 265 -13.08 15.91 -10.49
C ARG A 265 -13.23 15.85 -8.97
N ILE A 266 -13.65 14.72 -8.42
CA ILE A 266 -13.74 14.53 -6.96
C ILE A 266 -12.34 14.48 -6.33
N LEU A 267 -11.37 13.82 -6.98
CA LEU A 267 -9.98 13.81 -6.50
C LEU A 267 -9.38 15.22 -6.46
N GLU A 268 -9.64 16.03 -7.49
CA GLU A 268 -9.25 17.45 -7.51
C GLU A 268 -9.92 18.24 -6.37
N GLN A 269 -11.22 17.99 -6.11
CA GLN A 269 -11.93 18.63 -5.00
C GLN A 269 -11.41 18.21 -3.63
N ILE A 270 -11.02 16.94 -3.45
CA ILE A 270 -10.36 16.45 -2.23
C ILE A 270 -9.08 17.25 -2.00
N CYS A 271 -8.24 17.35 -3.03
CA CYS A 271 -6.97 18.08 -2.97
C CYS A 271 -7.17 19.55 -2.63
N HIS A 272 -8.13 20.22 -3.26
CA HIS A 272 -8.47 21.61 -2.94
C HIS A 272 -9.00 21.76 -1.50
N LYS A 273 -9.98 20.93 -1.09
CA LYS A 273 -10.64 21.03 0.22
C LYS A 273 -9.68 20.78 1.39
N TYR A 274 -8.76 19.83 1.23
CA TYR A 274 -7.85 19.39 2.30
C TYR A 274 -6.41 19.89 2.13
N SER A 275 -6.15 20.75 1.13
CA SER A 275 -4.81 21.30 0.84
C SER A 275 -3.76 20.21 0.60
N ILE A 276 -4.12 19.21 -0.22
CA ILE A 276 -3.26 18.07 -0.57
C ILE A 276 -2.72 18.30 -1.99
N ASP A 277 -1.41 18.12 -2.19
CA ASP A 277 -0.82 18.24 -3.52
C ASP A 277 -1.27 17.07 -4.42
N LEU A 278 -1.76 17.38 -5.62
CA LEU A 278 -2.20 16.39 -6.61
C LEU A 278 -1.12 16.16 -7.66
N TYR A 279 -0.75 14.89 -7.86
CA TYR A 279 0.06 14.44 -8.98
C TYR A 279 -0.62 13.29 -9.73
N TRP A 280 -0.18 13.07 -10.96
CA TRP A 280 -0.63 11.95 -11.77
C TRP A 280 0.59 11.10 -12.13
N HIS A 281 0.56 9.80 -11.83
CA HIS A 281 1.62 8.90 -12.31
C HIS A 281 1.40 8.58 -13.80
N ARG A 282 2.31 7.80 -14.38
CA ARG A 282 2.32 7.50 -15.82
C ARG A 282 1.11 6.68 -16.35
N GLY A 283 0.29 6.12 -15.45
CA GLY A 283 -0.84 5.25 -15.77
C GLY A 283 -0.48 3.82 -16.18
N PHE A 284 -1.50 2.95 -16.16
CA PHE A 284 -1.42 1.58 -16.62
C PHE A 284 -2.54 1.28 -17.63
N ALA A 285 -2.18 1.02 -18.88
CA ALA A 285 -3.08 0.55 -19.92
C ALA A 285 -2.47 -0.67 -20.63
N LEU A 286 -3.31 -1.62 -21.04
CA LEU A 286 -2.86 -2.83 -21.72
C LEU A 286 -3.86 -3.21 -22.81
N MET A 287 -3.37 -3.54 -24.01
CA MET A 287 -4.22 -4.05 -25.08
C MET A 287 -4.70 -5.47 -24.72
N VAL A 288 -5.91 -5.84 -25.15
CA VAL A 288 -6.52 -7.14 -24.79
C VAL A 288 -5.68 -8.33 -25.25
N ASP A 289 -5.05 -8.23 -26.42
CA ASP A 289 -4.17 -9.24 -27.01
C ASP A 289 -2.79 -9.33 -26.33
N GLU A 290 -2.39 -8.31 -25.58
CA GLU A 290 -1.17 -8.31 -24.77
C GLU A 290 -1.39 -8.88 -23.35
N VAL A 291 -2.62 -9.24 -22.98
CA VAL A 291 -2.92 -9.81 -21.66
C VAL A 291 -2.38 -11.24 -21.58
N PRO A 292 -1.45 -11.54 -20.66
CA PRO A 292 -0.85 -12.86 -20.54
C PRO A 292 -1.85 -13.89 -20.03
N SER A 293 -1.76 -15.11 -20.55
CA SER A 293 -2.54 -16.27 -20.07
C SER A 293 -1.89 -17.00 -18.89
N ASP A 294 -0.65 -16.68 -18.55
CA ASP A 294 0.18 -17.38 -17.55
C ASP A 294 0.46 -16.55 -16.27
N PHE A 295 -0.18 -15.39 -16.13
CA PHE A 295 -0.02 -14.54 -14.93
C PHE A 295 -1.36 -14.28 -14.24
N ARG A 296 -1.44 -14.64 -12.94
CA ARG A 296 -2.67 -14.58 -12.11
C ARG A 296 -3.86 -15.42 -12.62
N GLY A 297 -3.57 -16.45 -13.42
CA GLY A 297 -4.53 -17.46 -13.83
C GLY A 297 -4.97 -17.33 -15.30
N PRO A 298 -5.44 -18.42 -15.91
CA PRO A 298 -5.70 -18.49 -17.35
C PRO A 298 -6.94 -17.69 -17.79
N SER A 299 -7.76 -17.22 -16.85
CA SER A 299 -8.98 -16.49 -17.17
C SER A 299 -8.76 -15.01 -17.49
N MET A 300 -7.56 -14.45 -17.22
CA MET A 300 -7.27 -13.02 -17.37
C MET A 300 -7.53 -12.49 -18.79
N PRO A 301 -7.11 -13.16 -19.89
CA PRO A 301 -7.40 -12.67 -21.24
C PRO A 301 -8.89 -12.63 -21.58
N SER A 302 -9.67 -13.64 -21.14
CA SER A 302 -11.12 -13.66 -21.40
C SER A 302 -11.86 -12.58 -20.61
N LEU A 303 -11.43 -12.32 -19.36
CA LEU A 303 -11.97 -11.23 -18.55
C LEU A 303 -11.64 -9.86 -19.14
N ALA A 304 -10.39 -9.66 -19.57
CA ALA A 304 -9.97 -8.42 -20.22
C ALA A 304 -10.83 -8.14 -21.47
N LYS A 305 -11.02 -9.15 -22.33
CA LYS A 305 -11.88 -9.04 -23.51
C LYS A 305 -13.33 -8.67 -23.16
N ARG A 306 -13.86 -9.17 -22.04
CA ARG A 306 -15.23 -8.87 -21.58
C ARG A 306 -15.41 -7.41 -21.20
N ILE A 307 -14.42 -6.79 -20.57
CA ILE A 307 -14.55 -5.43 -20.00
C ILE A 307 -13.92 -4.34 -20.87
N ALA A 308 -13.10 -4.71 -21.85
CA ALA A 308 -12.31 -3.78 -22.64
C ALA A 308 -13.16 -2.72 -23.33
N GLN A 309 -12.59 -1.53 -23.44
CA GLN A 309 -13.14 -0.43 -24.25
C GLN A 309 -12.09 -0.10 -25.30
N ASN A 310 -12.50 0.01 -26.57
CA ASN A 310 -11.58 0.27 -27.69
C ASN A 310 -10.37 -0.68 -27.74
N ASN A 311 -10.59 -1.96 -27.42
CA ASN A 311 -9.57 -3.03 -27.41
C ASN A 311 -8.45 -2.88 -26.36
N PHE A 312 -8.62 -2.05 -25.33
CA PHE A 312 -7.70 -1.98 -24.19
C PHE A 312 -8.44 -1.97 -22.84
N ILE A 313 -7.67 -2.18 -21.78
CA ILE A 313 -8.08 -2.05 -20.39
C ILE A 313 -7.16 -1.09 -19.64
N ASP A 314 -7.72 -0.34 -18.69
CA ASP A 314 -7.00 0.54 -17.76
C ASP A 314 -7.64 0.48 -16.36
N ALA A 315 -7.11 1.26 -15.40
CA ALA A 315 -7.60 1.26 -14.03
C ALA A 315 -9.10 1.63 -13.93
N LYS A 316 -9.54 2.65 -14.67
CA LYS A 316 -10.94 3.13 -14.72
C LYS A 316 -11.88 2.10 -15.36
N ILE A 317 -11.43 1.34 -16.36
CA ILE A 317 -12.23 0.28 -16.99
C ILE A 317 -12.46 -0.87 -16.00
N ILE A 318 -11.42 -1.34 -15.30
CA ILE A 318 -11.57 -2.33 -14.22
C ILE A 318 -12.49 -1.79 -13.11
N GLY A 319 -12.27 -0.52 -12.74
CA GLY A 319 -13.20 0.36 -12.03
C GLY A 319 -14.67 0.16 -12.33
N SER A 320 -14.99 0.40 -13.59
CA SER A 320 -16.34 0.36 -14.14
C SER A 320 -16.92 -1.04 -14.09
N ALA A 321 -16.11 -2.07 -14.35
CA ALA A 321 -16.52 -3.47 -14.24
C ALA A 321 -16.86 -3.87 -12.79
N VAL A 322 -16.10 -3.41 -11.80
CA VAL A 322 -16.45 -3.65 -10.38
C VAL A 322 -17.77 -2.99 -9.99
N ARG A 323 -18.03 -1.77 -10.48
CA ARG A 323 -19.32 -1.10 -10.25
C ARG A 323 -20.48 -1.83 -10.95
N ASP A 324 -20.26 -2.32 -12.16
CA ASP A 324 -21.25 -3.11 -12.88
C ASP A 324 -21.56 -4.43 -12.17
N LEU A 325 -20.53 -5.15 -11.70
CA LEU A 325 -20.69 -6.36 -10.87
C LEU A 325 -21.52 -6.09 -9.60
N ASN A 326 -21.34 -4.93 -8.96
CA ASN A 326 -22.14 -4.55 -7.79
C ASN A 326 -23.60 -4.26 -8.11
N ARG A 327 -23.87 -3.59 -9.25
CA ARG A 327 -25.24 -3.24 -9.66
C ARG A 327 -26.00 -4.42 -10.25
N ASN A 328 -25.30 -5.25 -11.03
CA ASN A 328 -25.88 -6.25 -11.91
C ASN A 328 -25.19 -7.63 -11.72
N PRO A 329 -25.09 -8.18 -10.49
CA PRO A 329 -24.31 -9.40 -10.24
C PRO A 329 -24.77 -10.60 -11.09
N GLU A 330 -26.07 -10.68 -11.40
CA GLU A 330 -26.64 -11.76 -12.23
C GLU A 330 -26.03 -11.81 -13.64
N THR A 331 -25.63 -10.66 -14.19
CA THR A 331 -25.00 -10.58 -15.52
C THR A 331 -23.60 -11.20 -15.55
N TRP A 332 -23.00 -11.45 -14.38
CA TRP A 332 -21.67 -12.04 -14.20
C TRP A 332 -21.70 -13.51 -13.76
N SER A 333 -22.89 -14.10 -13.62
CA SER A 333 -23.08 -15.47 -13.15
C SER A 333 -22.37 -16.54 -14.00
N ASP A 334 -22.14 -16.26 -15.29
CA ASP A 334 -21.36 -17.10 -16.19
C ASP A 334 -19.87 -17.23 -15.80
N ARG A 335 -19.37 -16.29 -14.99
CA ARG A 335 -17.98 -16.26 -14.48
C ARG A 335 -17.85 -16.69 -13.02
N GLY A 336 -18.95 -17.07 -12.39
CA GLY A 336 -18.98 -17.54 -11.00
C GLY A 336 -19.69 -16.58 -10.05
N THR A 337 -19.43 -16.78 -8.76
CA THR A 337 -20.03 -15.98 -7.69
C THR A 337 -19.49 -14.56 -7.67
N TYR A 338 -20.22 -13.63 -7.04
CA TYR A 338 -19.77 -12.25 -6.84
C TYR A 338 -18.34 -12.17 -6.27
N LYS A 339 -18.01 -13.01 -5.28
CA LYS A 339 -16.69 -13.01 -4.64
C LYS A 339 -15.59 -13.49 -5.60
N GLU A 340 -15.88 -14.48 -6.43
CA GLU A 340 -14.92 -15.01 -7.43
C GLU A 340 -14.66 -13.99 -8.53
N VAL A 341 -15.70 -13.35 -9.07
CA VAL A 341 -15.55 -12.33 -10.11
C VAL A 341 -14.82 -11.09 -9.57
N LEU A 342 -15.14 -10.65 -8.35
CA LEU A 342 -14.42 -9.55 -7.70
C LEU A 342 -12.93 -9.89 -7.51
N GLN A 343 -12.63 -11.14 -7.15
CA GLN A 343 -11.26 -11.64 -7.07
C GLN A 343 -10.58 -11.63 -8.44
N GLU A 344 -11.24 -12.05 -9.53
CA GLU A 344 -10.67 -11.98 -10.88
C GLU A 344 -10.37 -10.53 -11.30
N LEU A 345 -11.27 -9.58 -11.04
CA LEU A 345 -11.07 -8.16 -11.36
C LEU A 345 -9.88 -7.56 -10.60
N LYS A 346 -9.67 -7.95 -9.33
CA LYS A 346 -8.46 -7.61 -8.59
C LYS A 346 -7.21 -8.21 -9.23
N LEU A 347 -7.27 -9.47 -9.65
CA LEU A 347 -6.14 -10.15 -10.29
C LEU A 347 -5.79 -9.50 -11.64
N LEU A 348 -6.78 -9.02 -12.38
CA LEU A 348 -6.59 -8.24 -13.60
C LEU A 348 -5.93 -6.88 -13.32
N TRP A 349 -6.21 -6.24 -12.18
CA TRP A 349 -5.45 -5.07 -11.73
C TRP A 349 -3.96 -5.41 -11.52
N HIS A 350 -3.63 -6.56 -10.94
CA HIS A 350 -2.22 -6.96 -10.82
C HIS A 350 -1.56 -7.18 -12.19
N VAL A 351 -2.30 -7.67 -13.18
CA VAL A 351 -1.81 -7.76 -14.57
C VAL A 351 -1.49 -6.36 -15.11
N LEU A 352 -2.38 -5.37 -14.91
CA LEU A 352 -2.12 -3.99 -15.32
C LEU A 352 -0.88 -3.39 -14.66
N VAL A 353 -0.71 -3.54 -13.34
CA VAL A 353 0.50 -3.06 -12.66
C VAL A 353 1.76 -3.71 -13.26
N ARG A 354 1.70 -5.03 -13.52
CA ARG A 354 2.86 -5.79 -13.99
C ARG A 354 3.24 -5.51 -15.44
N TYR A 355 2.26 -5.37 -16.33
CA TYR A 355 2.48 -5.33 -17.79
C TYR A 355 1.97 -4.06 -18.47
N GLY A 356 1.09 -3.30 -17.82
CA GLY A 356 0.48 -2.11 -18.39
C GLY A 356 1.49 -1.02 -18.74
N LYS A 357 1.29 -0.37 -19.86
CA LYS A 357 2.12 0.71 -20.39
C LYS A 357 1.42 2.05 -20.20
N GLN A 358 2.09 3.14 -20.52
CA GLN A 358 1.43 4.44 -20.60
C GLN A 358 0.31 4.38 -21.64
N ASN A 359 -0.86 4.92 -21.31
CA ASN A 359 -1.98 4.94 -22.24
C ASN A 359 -1.60 5.75 -23.49
N PRO A 360 -1.68 5.17 -24.70
CA PRO A 360 -1.32 5.86 -25.93
C PRO A 360 -2.19 7.09 -26.24
N THR A 361 -3.40 7.20 -25.67
CA THR A 361 -4.31 8.34 -25.91
C THR A 361 -4.15 9.49 -24.92
N LEU A 362 -3.29 9.38 -23.90
CA LEU A 362 -3.05 10.42 -22.88
C LEU A 362 -1.81 11.28 -23.19
N LYS A 363 -1.48 11.47 -24.48
CA LYS A 363 -0.38 12.34 -24.92
C LYS A 363 -0.78 13.80 -24.98
#